data_AF-Q39997-F1
#
_entry.id   AF-Q39997-F1
#
_cell.length_a   1.000
_cell.length_b   1.000
_cell.length_c   1.000
_cell.angle_alpha   90.00
_cell.angle_beta   90.00
_cell.angle_gamma   90.00
#
_symmetry.space_group_name_H-M   'P 1'
#
loop_
_entity.id
_entity.type
_entity.pdbx_description
1 polymer ?
#
loop_
_entity_poly.entity_id
_entity_poly.type
_entity_poly.pdbx_seq_one_letter_code
_entity_poly.pdbx_strand_id
1 'polypeptide(L)'
;QASRFLFRQNRVRMIADCHAAAVRVIQDPAMPQALCLVGSTLRSPHGCHAQYMANMGSIASLVMAVIISSGGEDEHNMTRGVIPSAMKLWGLVVCHHTSPRCIP
;
A
#
# COMPACT_ATOMS: atom_id res chain seq x y z
N GLN A 1 -4.82 -3.75 11.37
CA GLN A 1 -5.96 -4.01 10.46
C GLN A 1 -6.02 -3.04 9.27
N ALA A 2 -5.90 -1.73 9.46
CA ALA A 2 -6.00 -0.72 8.39
C ALA A 2 -5.16 -1.02 7.13
N SER A 3 -3.88 -1.41 7.27
CA SER A 3 -3.04 -1.74 6.11
C SER A 3 -3.56 -2.92 5.27
N ARG A 4 -4.15 -3.95 5.90
CA ARG A 4 -4.74 -5.09 5.17
C ARG A 4 -5.96 -4.67 4.35
N PHE A 5 -6.77 -3.74 4.88
CA PHE A 5 -7.88 -3.17 4.14
C PHE A 5 -7.40 -2.37 2.92
N LEU A 6 -6.36 -1.53 3.10
CA LEU A 6 -5.79 -0.75 2.01
C LEU A 6 -5.22 -1.62 0.88
N PHE A 7 -4.67 -2.79 1.19
CA PHE A 7 -4.16 -3.73 0.17
C PHE A 7 -5.24 -4.38 -0.68
N ARG A 8 -6.52 -4.31 -0.27
CA ARG A 8 -7.62 -4.69 -1.18
C ARG A 8 -7.68 -3.68 -2.33
N GLN A 9 -7.69 -2.39 -2.03
CA GLN A 9 -7.79 -1.28 -3.00
C GLN A 9 -6.49 -1.06 -3.78
N ASN A 10 -5.36 -0.99 -3.08
CA ASN A 10 -4.04 -0.72 -3.64
C ASN A 10 -3.20 -2.00 -3.58
N ARG A 11 -3.19 -2.74 -4.69
CA ARG A 11 -2.66 -4.11 -4.73
C ARG A 11 -1.13 -4.19 -4.72
N VAL A 12 -0.44 -3.08 -4.99
CA VAL A 12 1.03 -3.03 -5.01
C VAL A 12 1.48 -1.83 -4.21
N ARG A 13 2.51 -2.02 -3.38
CA ARG A 13 3.14 -0.95 -2.60
C ARG A 13 4.65 -1.14 -2.59
N MET A 14 5.37 -0.08 -2.96
CA MET A 14 6.82 -0.02 -2.90
C MET A 14 7.26 0.97 -1.83
N ILE A 15 8.34 0.65 -1.12
CA ILE A 15 9.13 1.60 -0.33
C ILE A 15 10.56 1.46 -0.84
N ALA A 16 11.09 2.52 -1.46
CA ALA A 16 12.40 2.48 -2.08
C ALA A 16 13.54 2.48 -1.05
N ASP A 17 13.35 3.18 0.07
CA ASP A 17 14.30 3.30 1.17
C ASP A 17 13.54 3.65 2.47
N CYS A 18 13.68 2.84 3.53
CA CYS A 18 13.05 3.11 4.83
C CYS A 18 13.76 4.18 5.67
N HIS A 19 15.00 4.55 5.33
CA HIS A 19 15.76 5.59 6.02
C HIS A 19 15.59 6.97 5.37
N ALA A 20 15.02 7.04 4.16
CA ALA A 20 14.77 8.29 3.47
C ALA A 20 13.79 9.18 4.26
N ALA A 21 14.15 10.46 4.41
CA ALA A 21 13.29 11.44 5.06
C ALA A 21 12.01 11.68 4.25
N ALA A 22 10.86 11.66 4.91
CA ALA A 22 9.58 11.94 4.26
C ALA A 22 9.51 13.40 3.80
N VAL A 23 9.08 13.61 2.55
CA VAL A 23 8.93 14.95 1.96
C VAL A 23 7.51 15.45 2.21
N ARG A 24 7.38 16.67 2.74
CA ARG A 24 6.08 17.31 3.01
C ARG A 24 5.39 17.71 1.71
N VAL A 25 4.10 17.39 1.60
CA VAL A 25 3.24 17.92 0.54
C VAL A 25 2.72 19.31 0.94
N ILE A 26 2.89 20.29 0.06
CA ILE A 26 2.28 21.61 0.21
C ILE A 26 0.88 21.53 -0.42
N GLN A 27 -0.13 21.95 0.33
CA GLN A 27 -1.53 21.92 -0.09
C GLN A 27 -2.14 23.32 0.02
N ASP A 28 -3.19 23.57 -0.77
CA ASP A 28 -3.94 24.82 -0.71
C ASP A 28 -4.53 25.04 0.70
N PRO A 29 -4.32 26.20 1.34
CA PRO A 29 -4.91 26.52 2.65
C PRO A 29 -6.44 26.41 2.70
N ALA A 30 -7.13 26.55 1.57
CA ALA A 30 -8.58 26.40 1.47
C ALA A 30 -9.06 24.94 1.59
N MET A 31 -8.16 23.96 1.52
CA MET A 31 -8.53 22.55 1.63
C MET A 31 -8.85 22.20 3.10
N PRO A 32 -10.07 21.69 3.41
CA PRO A 32 -10.51 21.50 4.79
C PRO A 32 -9.82 20.33 5.50
N GLN A 33 -9.09 19.48 4.77
CA GLN A 33 -8.42 18.29 5.28
C GLN A 33 -7.17 17.97 4.45
N ALA A 34 -6.29 17.13 4.99
CA ALA A 34 -5.10 16.68 4.27
C ALA A 34 -5.47 15.88 3.00
N LEU A 35 -4.67 16.05 1.94
CA LEU A 35 -4.83 15.27 0.71
C LEU A 35 -4.78 13.76 0.99
N CYS A 36 -5.76 13.02 0.45
CA CYS A 36 -5.80 11.56 0.58
C CYS A 36 -4.78 10.90 -0.35
N LEU A 37 -3.63 10.50 0.19
CA LEU A 37 -2.55 9.83 -0.56
C LEU A 37 -2.70 8.31 -0.63
N VAL A 38 -3.86 7.74 -0.29
CA VAL A 38 -4.04 6.30 -0.12
C VAL A 38 -3.60 5.49 -1.35
N GLY A 39 -3.90 6.00 -2.55
CA GLY A 39 -3.53 5.41 -3.85
C GLY A 39 -2.28 5.98 -4.50
N SER A 40 -1.55 6.87 -3.82
CA SER A 40 -0.26 7.36 -4.33
C SER A 40 0.82 6.29 -4.18
N THR A 41 1.57 6.05 -5.26
CA THR A 41 2.73 5.14 -5.28
C THR A 41 3.89 5.67 -4.44
N LEU A 42 3.94 6.99 -4.20
CA LEU A 42 4.99 7.68 -3.43
C LEU A 42 4.59 7.92 -1.96
N ARG A 43 3.47 7.33 -1.49
CA ARG A 43 3.03 7.53 -0.12
C ARG A 43 4.07 6.98 0.87
N SER A 44 4.61 7.89 1.68
CA SER A 44 5.58 7.58 2.73
C SER A 44 5.08 6.47 3.67
N PRO A 45 5.98 5.56 4.13
CA PRO A 45 5.64 4.63 5.18
C PRO A 45 5.32 5.36 6.49
N HIS A 46 4.44 4.77 7.29
CA HIS A 46 4.27 5.19 8.67
C HIS A 46 5.56 4.91 9.45
N GLY A 47 5.93 5.80 10.39
CA GLY A 47 7.22 5.73 11.11
C GLY A 47 7.46 4.38 11.80
N CYS A 48 6.43 3.78 12.40
CA CYS A 48 6.56 2.45 13.02
C CYS A 48 6.95 1.36 12.01
N HIS A 49 6.48 1.44 10.77
CA HIS A 49 6.79 0.46 9.74
C HIS A 49 8.17 0.73 9.12
N ALA A 50 8.56 1.99 8.96
CA ALA A 50 9.93 2.34 8.58
C ALA A 50 10.96 1.82 9.60
N GLN A 51 10.70 2.01 10.89
CA GLN A 51 11.57 1.48 11.95
C GLN A 51 11.57 -0.06 12.00
N TYR A 52 10.41 -0.69 11.76
CA TYR A 52 10.33 -2.15 11.65
C TYR A 52 11.20 -2.69 10.52
N MET A 53 11.17 -2.05 9.34
CA MET A 53 12.02 -2.40 8.20
C MET A 53 13.50 -2.23 8.53
N ALA A 54 13.88 -1.10 9.15
CA ALA A 54 15.25 -0.85 9.59
C ALA A 54 15.74 -1.94 10.56
N ASN A 55 14.92 -2.31 11.57
CA ASN A 55 15.26 -3.35 12.54
C ASN A 55 15.39 -4.74 11.90
N MET A 56 14.68 -4.99 10.81
CA MET A 56 14.75 -6.25 10.05
C MET A 56 15.91 -6.27 9.03
N GLY A 57 16.56 -5.13 8.76
CA GLY A 57 17.55 -4.99 7.69
C GLY A 57 16.95 -4.97 6.28
N SER A 58 15.65 -4.71 6.15
CA SER A 58 14.94 -4.61 4.86
C SER A 58 14.86 -3.15 4.40
N ILE A 59 15.96 -2.63 3.82
CA ILE A 59 16.06 -1.22 3.42
C ILE A 59 14.99 -0.82 2.39
N ALA A 60 14.76 -1.68 1.39
CA ALA A 60 13.68 -1.50 0.41
C ALA A 60 12.66 -2.64 0.51
N SER A 61 11.42 -2.37 0.12
CA SER A 61 10.37 -3.39 0.05
C SER A 61 9.43 -3.21 -1.14
N LEU A 62 8.95 -4.33 -1.67
CA LEU A 62 7.84 -4.41 -2.60
C LEU A 62 6.82 -5.40 -2.03
N VAL A 63 5.58 -4.94 -1.84
CA VAL A 63 4.49 -5.75 -1.30
C VAL A 63 3.37 -5.82 -2.33
N MET A 64 2.95 -7.04 -2.66
CA MET A 64 1.87 -7.31 -3.60
C MET A 64 0.76 -8.11 -2.91
N ALA A 65 -0.48 -7.69 -3.10
CA ALA A 65 -1.66 -8.30 -2.51
C ALA A 65 -2.12 -9.52 -3.31
N VAL A 66 -2.30 -10.65 -2.63
CA VAL A 66 -2.95 -11.84 -3.19
C VAL A 66 -4.43 -11.78 -2.86
N ILE A 67 -5.25 -11.50 -3.87
CA ILE A 67 -6.70 -11.38 -3.74
C ILE A 67 -7.34 -12.61 -4.40
N ILE A 68 -8.29 -13.24 -3.70
CA ILE A 68 -9.08 -14.36 -4.21
C ILE A 68 -10.56 -14.01 -4.20
N SER A 69 -11.32 -14.62 -5.11
CA SER A 69 -12.79 -14.59 -5.05
C SER A 69 -13.27 -15.40 -3.84
N SER A 70 -14.18 -14.82 -3.07
CA SER A 70 -14.96 -15.44 -2.02
C SER A 70 -16.22 -15.93 -2.71
N GLY A 71 -16.31 -17.23 -3.00
CA GLY A 71 -17.37 -17.82 -3.83
C GLY A 71 -18.79 -17.52 -3.31
N GLY A 72 -19.43 -16.53 -3.92
CA GLY A 72 -20.84 -16.15 -3.72
C GLY A 72 -21.40 -15.70 -5.06
N GLU A 73 -22.64 -16.08 -5.33
CA GLU A 73 -23.29 -16.26 -6.63
C GLU A 73 -23.59 -14.97 -7.44
N ASP A 74 -23.04 -13.82 -7.06
CA ASP A 74 -23.37 -12.53 -7.66
C ASP A 74 -22.25 -12.00 -8.58
N GLU A 75 -21.95 -12.73 -9.66
CA GLU A 75 -20.91 -12.38 -10.63
C GLU A 75 -21.30 -11.24 -11.61
N HIS A 76 -22.41 -10.52 -11.40
CA HIS A 76 -23.01 -9.70 -12.46
C HIS A 76 -22.90 -8.17 -12.35
N ASN A 77 -22.02 -7.61 -11.50
CA ASN A 77 -21.84 -6.15 -11.49
C ASN A 77 -20.40 -5.71 -11.18
N MET A 78 -19.52 -5.87 -12.19
CA MET A 78 -18.12 -5.45 -12.10
C MET A 78 -18.00 -3.94 -12.44
N THR A 79 -18.39 -3.06 -11.51
CA THR A 79 -18.08 -1.63 -11.64
C THR A 79 -16.62 -1.38 -11.23
N ARG A 80 -15.80 -0.85 -12.14
CA ARG A 80 -14.38 -0.49 -11.89
C ARG A 80 -14.27 0.44 -10.67
N GLY A 81 -13.62 -0.01 -9.61
CA GLY A 81 -13.25 0.82 -8.45
C GLY A 81 -13.88 0.42 -7.12
N VAL A 82 -14.91 -0.43 -7.13
CA VAL A 82 -15.47 -1.03 -5.91
C VAL A 82 -15.12 -2.51 -5.92
N ILE A 83 -14.41 -2.95 -4.89
CA ILE A 83 -14.13 -4.36 -4.70
C ILE A 83 -15.44 -4.99 -4.23
N PRO A 84 -16.02 -5.95 -4.98
CA PRO A 84 -17.20 -6.65 -4.52
C PRO A 84 -16.91 -7.26 -3.15
N SER A 85 -17.89 -7.31 -2.25
CA SER A 85 -17.74 -8.02 -0.95
C SER A 85 -17.21 -9.47 -1.14
N ALA A 86 -17.38 -10.00 -2.36
CA ALA A 86 -16.85 -11.24 -2.86
C ALA A 86 -15.32 -11.29 -3.12
N MET A 87 -14.50 -10.30 -2.78
CA MET A 87 -13.02 -10.44 -2.89
C MET A 87 -12.33 -10.37 -1.52
N LYS A 88 -11.52 -11.39 -1.25
CA LYS A 88 -10.80 -11.57 0.02
C LYS A 88 -9.29 -11.43 -0.18
N LEU A 89 -8.65 -10.64 0.69
CA LEU A 89 -7.19 -10.64 0.82
C LEU A 89 -6.76 -11.97 1.46
N TRP A 90 -6.21 -12.87 0.65
CA TRP A 90 -5.69 -14.15 1.09
C TRP A 90 -4.35 -13.98 1.82
N GLY A 91 -3.43 -13.23 1.21
CA GLY A 91 -2.09 -13.03 1.72
C GLY A 91 -1.33 -11.93 0.99
N LEU A 92 -0.05 -11.82 1.27
CA LEU A 92 0.86 -10.87 0.64
C LEU A 92 2.09 -11.61 0.11
N VAL A 93 2.54 -11.23 -1.08
CA VAL A 93 3.91 -11.51 -1.53
C VAL A 93 4.75 -10.31 -1.11
N VAL A 94 5.82 -10.56 -0.36
CA VAL A 94 6.69 -9.52 0.18
C VAL A 94 8.11 -9.76 -0.29
N CYS A 95 8.68 -8.78 -0.98
CA CYS A 95 10.08 -8.75 -1.40
C CYS A 95 10.83 -7.73 -0.54
N HIS A 96 12.03 -8.09 -0.09
CA HIS A 96 12.94 -7.19 0.62
C HIS A 96 14.24 -7.03 -0.18
N HIS A 97 14.88 -5.87 -0.05
CA HIS A 97 16.22 -5.63 -0.53
C HIS A 97 17.07 -5.01 0.59
N THR A 98 18.33 -5.43 0.69
CA THR A 98 19.28 -4.95 1.70
C THR A 98 19.93 -3.61 1.35
N SER A 99 19.49 -2.99 0.26
CA SER A 99 19.93 -1.68 -0.24
C SER A 99 18.73 -0.93 -0.82
N PRO A 100 18.78 0.39 -0.95
CA PRO A 100 17.73 1.14 -1.62
C PRO A 100 17.45 0.59 -3.02
N ARG A 101 16.17 0.47 -3.39
CA ARG A 101 15.77 -0.04 -4.71
C ARG A 101 14.43 0.52 -5.15
N CYS A 102 14.42 1.14 -6.33
CA CYS A 102 13.22 1.58 -7.03
C CYS A 102 13.15 0.83 -8.35
N ILE A 103 12.01 0.19 -8.65
CA ILE A 103 11.80 -0.55 -9.90
C ILE A 103 10.81 0.22 -10.81
N PRO A 104 10.94 0.10 -12.15
CA PRO A 104 10.03 0.74 -13.11
C PRO A 104 8.58 0.26 -13.02
#